data_AF-A0A944XZK0-F1
#
_entry.id   AF-A0A944XZK0-F1
#
_cell.length_a   1.000
_cell.length_b   1.000
_cell.length_c   1.000
_cell.angle_alpha   90.00
_cell.angle_beta   90.00
_cell.angle_gamma   90.00
#
_symmetry.space_group_name_H-M   'P 1'
#
loop_
_entity.id
_entity.type
_entity.pdbx_description
1 polymer ?
#
loop_
_entity_poly.entity_id
_entity_poly.type
_entity_poly.pdbx_seq_one_letter_code
_entity_poly.pdbx_strand_id
1 'polypeptide(L)'
;MSATKIAIKGLYKIFGPDPAAALALAQSGMGRGEMLDNHRHVLALAGIDLDIAAGAIHVVMGLSGSGKSTLVRHINRLIEPTAGGIEIDGADILGFDKPALTDLRRRRVAMVFQRFALFPHRTVAENIAYGLSIQGLSRASRAETAAGWIKRIGLDGFAGLYPSQLSGGMQQRVGLARALATEPEILLMDEPFSALDPLIRGDMRDMLLQLQRELNKTIVFITHDLDEALAVGSRITILRQGAIEQTGAPEDIVLRPANDHVAAFTRDINRGRLLKVTAIMAPGANGEGPGIAADTALEDAAHALAAGGAGQGRVVDGAGETLGSVRLDRILEVIARPAAAR
;
A
#
# COMPACT_ATOMS: atom_id res chain seq x y z
N MET A 1 -7.32 -3.54 -18.51
CA MET A 1 -6.16 -3.72 -17.63
C MET A 1 -5.49 -2.36 -17.49
N SER A 2 -5.26 -1.87 -16.27
CA SER A 2 -4.53 -0.61 -16.05
C SER A 2 -3.08 -0.76 -16.52
N ALA A 3 -2.50 0.29 -17.10
CA ALA A 3 -1.12 0.27 -17.56
C ALA A 3 -0.15 0.18 -16.37
N THR A 4 0.94 -0.58 -16.52
CA THR A 4 1.99 -0.69 -15.50
C THR A 4 2.71 0.65 -15.37
N LYS A 5 2.68 1.24 -14.17
CA LYS A 5 3.38 2.50 -13.85
C LYS A 5 4.82 2.26 -13.41
N ILE A 6 5.01 1.26 -12.55
CA ILE A 6 6.32 0.86 -12.03
C ILE A 6 6.50 -0.62 -12.28
N ALA A 7 7.60 -0.99 -12.92
CA ALA A 7 7.99 -2.38 -13.16
C ALA A 7 9.34 -2.63 -12.47
N ILE A 8 9.40 -3.62 -11.59
CA ILE A 8 10.63 -4.06 -10.92
C ILE A 8 10.96 -5.44 -11.47
N LYS A 9 12.20 -5.63 -11.94
CA LYS A 9 12.62 -6.84 -12.65
C LYS A 9 13.87 -7.44 -12.00
N GLY A 10 13.77 -8.66 -11.47
CA GLY A 10 14.88 -9.41 -10.89
C GLY A 10 15.71 -8.63 -9.88
N LEU A 11 15.09 -7.82 -9.02
CA LEU A 11 15.81 -6.88 -8.14
C LEU A 11 16.47 -7.60 -6.96
N TYR A 12 17.77 -7.39 -6.80
CA TYR A 12 18.55 -7.86 -5.65
C TYR A 12 19.11 -6.69 -4.85
N LYS A 13 19.13 -6.86 -3.53
CA LYS A 13 19.91 -5.99 -2.63
C LYS A 13 20.62 -6.81 -1.58
N ILE A 14 21.95 -6.70 -1.60
CA ILE A 14 22.84 -7.32 -0.63
C ILE A 14 23.61 -6.19 0.08
N PHE A 15 23.68 -6.25 1.41
CA PHE A 15 24.54 -5.39 2.22
C PHE A 15 25.73 -6.19 2.73
N GLY A 16 26.88 -5.54 2.89
CA GLY A 16 28.09 -6.19 3.36
C GLY A 16 29.33 -5.62 2.67
N PRO A 17 30.52 -6.20 2.95
CA PRO A 17 31.79 -5.71 2.44
C PRO A 17 31.96 -5.86 0.92
N ASP A 18 31.43 -6.92 0.30
CA ASP A 18 31.46 -7.13 -1.16
C ASP A 18 30.13 -7.71 -1.70
N PRO A 19 29.10 -6.84 -1.87
CA PRO A 19 27.80 -7.26 -2.38
C PRO A 19 27.84 -7.87 -3.78
N ALA A 20 28.83 -7.51 -4.61
CA ALA A 20 28.94 -7.98 -5.98
C ALA A 20 29.39 -9.44 -6.02
N ALA A 21 30.40 -9.81 -5.21
CA ALA A 21 30.82 -11.20 -5.07
C ALA A 21 29.71 -12.08 -4.47
N ALA A 22 28.94 -11.55 -3.52
CA ALA A 22 27.83 -12.27 -2.89
C ALA A 22 26.61 -12.46 -3.81
N LEU A 23 26.51 -11.73 -4.93
CA LEU A 23 25.38 -11.81 -5.84
C LEU A 23 25.24 -13.21 -6.47
N ALA A 24 26.36 -13.81 -6.90
CA ALA A 24 26.36 -15.14 -7.50
C ALA A 24 25.81 -16.20 -6.53
N LEU A 25 26.14 -16.07 -5.23
CA LEU A 25 25.64 -16.95 -4.17
C LEU A 25 24.13 -16.76 -3.95
N ALA A 26 23.65 -15.52 -3.93
CA ALA A 26 22.22 -15.25 -3.82
C ALA A 26 21.44 -15.82 -5.03
N GLN A 27 22.00 -15.69 -6.23
CA GLN A 27 21.40 -16.23 -7.47
C GLN A 27 21.41 -17.76 -7.52
N SER A 28 22.38 -18.42 -6.86
CA SER A 28 22.39 -19.88 -6.70
C SER A 28 21.45 -20.38 -5.59
N GLY A 29 20.65 -19.49 -4.97
CA GLY A 29 19.65 -19.85 -3.96
C GLY A 29 20.14 -19.80 -2.51
N MET A 30 21.34 -19.23 -2.24
CA MET A 30 21.81 -19.07 -0.87
C MET A 30 20.86 -18.17 -0.08
N GLY A 31 20.35 -18.70 1.04
CA GLY A 31 19.41 -18.00 1.90
C GLY A 31 20.08 -16.91 2.74
N ARG A 32 19.26 -16.02 3.29
CA ARG A 32 19.70 -14.90 4.13
C ARG A 32 20.53 -15.31 5.35
N GLY A 33 20.15 -16.41 6.03
CA GLY A 33 20.84 -16.89 7.23
C GLY A 33 22.26 -17.37 6.90
N GLU A 34 22.37 -18.27 5.93
CA GLU A 34 23.66 -18.79 5.45
C GLU A 34 24.59 -17.67 4.95
N MET A 35 24.04 -16.70 4.21
CA MET A 35 24.80 -15.55 3.73
C MET A 35 25.34 -14.67 4.86
N LEU A 36 24.58 -14.52 5.95
CA LEU A 36 25.03 -13.76 7.11
C LEU A 36 26.11 -14.51 7.88
N ASP A 37 25.88 -15.79 8.15
CA ASP A 37 26.74 -16.60 9.01
C ASP A 37 28.09 -16.93 8.34
N ASN A 38 28.05 -17.30 7.05
CA ASN A 38 29.24 -17.78 6.33
C ASN A 38 29.98 -16.66 5.58
N HIS A 39 29.26 -15.62 5.16
CA HIS A 39 29.81 -14.58 4.29
C HIS A 39 29.73 -13.17 4.87
N ARG A 40 29.09 -12.97 6.04
CA ARG A 40 28.88 -11.64 6.66
C ARG A 40 28.15 -10.65 5.73
N HIS A 41 27.25 -11.17 4.90
CA HIS A 41 26.40 -10.37 4.02
C HIS A 41 24.93 -10.49 4.44
N VAL A 42 24.16 -9.43 4.25
CA VAL A 42 22.71 -9.45 4.50
C VAL A 42 21.98 -9.38 3.17
N LEU A 43 21.36 -10.50 2.79
CA LEU A 43 20.42 -10.56 1.67
C LEU A 43 19.11 -9.86 2.08
N ALA A 44 18.92 -8.64 1.59
CA ALA A 44 17.75 -7.83 1.91
C ALA A 44 16.61 -7.99 0.90
N LEU A 45 16.94 -8.18 -0.38
CA LEU A 45 16.02 -8.49 -1.47
C LEU A 45 16.65 -9.53 -2.39
N ALA A 46 15.86 -10.50 -2.84
CA ALA A 46 16.29 -11.64 -3.63
C ALA A 46 15.34 -11.84 -4.82
N GLY A 47 15.76 -11.39 -6.01
CA GLY A 47 15.04 -11.62 -7.26
C GLY A 47 13.59 -11.12 -7.24
N ILE A 48 13.38 -9.86 -6.86
CA ILE A 48 12.02 -9.30 -6.82
C ILE A 48 11.56 -8.95 -8.23
N ASP A 49 10.44 -9.55 -8.64
CA ASP A 49 9.66 -9.16 -9.81
C ASP A 49 8.31 -8.60 -9.36
N LEU A 50 8.02 -7.34 -9.68
CA LEU A 50 6.80 -6.67 -9.22
C LEU A 50 6.32 -5.58 -10.19
N ASP A 51 5.08 -5.73 -10.65
CA ASP A 51 4.37 -4.73 -11.43
C ASP A 51 3.34 -3.98 -10.58
N ILE A 52 3.38 -2.65 -10.67
CA ILE A 52 2.48 -1.74 -9.97
C ILE A 52 1.68 -0.96 -11.01
N ALA A 53 0.36 -1.12 -10.96
CA ALA A 53 -0.57 -0.47 -11.88
C ALA A 53 -0.69 1.04 -11.60
N ALA A 54 -0.88 1.83 -12.66
CA ALA A 54 -1.16 3.25 -12.55
C ALA A 54 -2.49 3.52 -11.85
N GLY A 55 -2.52 4.57 -11.03
CA GLY A 55 -3.73 5.09 -10.38
C GLY A 55 -4.29 4.19 -9.26
N ALA A 56 -3.58 3.14 -8.86
CA ALA A 56 -4.01 2.22 -7.82
C ALA A 56 -3.14 2.35 -6.55
N ILE A 57 -3.66 1.82 -5.44
CA ILE A 57 -2.88 1.64 -4.21
C ILE A 57 -2.34 0.21 -4.22
N HIS A 58 -1.03 0.07 -4.32
CA HIS A 58 -0.33 -1.21 -4.23
C HIS A 58 0.35 -1.31 -2.88
N VAL A 59 -0.11 -2.26 -2.06
CA VAL A 59 0.41 -2.48 -0.72
C VAL A 59 1.55 -3.49 -0.76
N VAL A 60 2.63 -3.17 -0.06
CA VAL A 60 3.78 -4.02 0.16
C VAL A 60 3.82 -4.35 1.65
N MET A 61 3.48 -5.58 2.02
CA MET A 61 3.35 -6.01 3.41
C MET A 61 4.36 -7.08 3.80
N GLY A 62 4.48 -7.33 5.11
CA GLY A 62 5.38 -8.32 5.68
C GLY A 62 5.97 -7.88 7.01
N LEU A 63 6.61 -8.80 7.72
CA LEU A 63 7.20 -8.53 9.03
C LEU A 63 8.37 -7.54 8.97
N SER A 64 8.78 -7.05 10.14
CA SER A 64 10.01 -6.27 10.26
C SER A 64 11.20 -7.07 9.71
N GLY A 65 12.08 -6.39 8.97
CA GLY A 65 13.25 -7.01 8.34
C GLY A 65 12.99 -7.78 7.04
N SER A 66 11.75 -7.85 6.54
CA SER A 66 11.44 -8.59 5.30
C SER A 66 11.90 -7.92 4.00
N GLY A 67 12.36 -6.66 4.05
CA GLY A 67 12.88 -5.92 2.89
C GLY A 67 11.96 -4.84 2.32
N LYS A 68 10.77 -4.61 2.89
CA LYS A 68 9.76 -3.65 2.37
C LYS A 68 10.30 -2.23 2.16
N SER A 69 10.84 -1.61 3.21
CA SER A 69 11.37 -0.25 3.15
C SER A 69 12.61 -0.17 2.24
N THR A 70 13.38 -1.27 2.16
CA THR A 70 14.48 -1.41 1.20
C THR A 70 13.92 -1.37 -0.23
N LEU A 71 12.89 -2.14 -0.55
CA LEU A 71 12.24 -2.16 -1.87
C LEU A 71 11.77 -0.77 -2.32
N VAL A 72 11.00 -0.07 -1.47
CA VAL A 72 10.48 1.26 -1.83
C VAL A 72 11.58 2.30 -1.98
N ARG A 73 12.66 2.23 -1.18
CA ARG A 73 13.80 3.14 -1.35
C ARG A 73 14.52 2.96 -2.68
N HIS A 74 14.46 1.79 -3.31
CA HIS A 74 15.01 1.59 -4.66
C HIS A 74 14.18 2.27 -5.74
N ILE A 75 12.84 2.33 -5.60
CA ILE A 75 11.98 3.07 -6.55
C ILE A 75 12.38 4.55 -6.59
N ASN A 76 12.74 5.12 -5.44
CA ASN A 76 13.25 6.49 -5.33
C ASN A 76 14.78 6.59 -5.55
N ARG A 77 15.48 5.46 -5.81
CA ARG A 77 16.95 5.29 -5.83
C ARG A 77 17.69 5.94 -4.65
N LEU A 78 17.07 5.98 -3.46
CA LEU A 78 17.75 6.47 -2.24
C LEU A 78 18.85 5.50 -1.78
N ILE A 79 18.72 4.25 -2.19
CA ILE A 79 19.75 3.22 -2.14
C ILE A 79 19.82 2.58 -3.52
N GLU A 80 21.03 2.23 -3.95
CA GLU A 80 21.23 1.54 -5.22
C GLU A 80 21.06 0.03 -5.05
N PRO A 81 20.43 -0.66 -6.03
CA PRO A 81 20.33 -2.11 -6.01
C PRO A 81 21.68 -2.75 -6.25
N THR A 82 21.81 -4.01 -5.86
CA THR A 82 22.98 -4.83 -6.21
C THR A 82 22.86 -5.34 -7.64
N ALA A 83 21.64 -5.71 -8.06
CA ALA A 83 21.32 -6.12 -9.43
C ALA A 83 19.82 -5.95 -9.72
N GLY A 84 19.44 -6.12 -10.98
CA GLY A 84 18.06 -6.01 -11.47
C GLY A 84 17.78 -4.66 -12.13
N GLY A 85 16.50 -4.41 -12.40
CA GLY A 85 16.03 -3.20 -13.09
C GLY A 85 14.78 -2.60 -12.43
N ILE A 86 14.62 -1.29 -12.59
CA ILE A 86 13.41 -0.58 -12.17
C ILE A 86 13.00 0.36 -13.30
N GLU A 87 11.78 0.20 -13.78
CA GLU A 87 11.20 1.02 -14.84
C GLU A 87 10.07 1.86 -14.28
N ILE A 88 10.01 3.14 -14.67
CA ILE A 88 8.87 4.03 -14.42
C ILE A 88 8.36 4.51 -15.78
N ASP A 89 7.11 4.18 -16.11
CA ASP A 89 6.53 4.37 -17.45
C ASP A 89 7.40 3.76 -18.57
N GLY A 90 7.97 2.58 -18.31
CA GLY A 90 8.83 1.85 -19.24
C GLY A 90 10.25 2.40 -19.38
N ALA A 91 10.60 3.51 -18.73
CA ALA A 91 11.96 4.04 -18.72
C ALA A 91 12.76 3.46 -17.54
N ASP A 92 13.88 2.79 -17.83
CA ASP A 92 14.79 2.29 -16.79
C ASP A 92 15.46 3.44 -16.04
N ILE A 93 15.10 3.58 -14.75
CA ILE A 93 15.58 4.67 -13.91
C ILE A 93 17.00 4.44 -13.40
N LEU A 94 17.55 3.23 -13.49
CA LEU A 94 18.92 2.94 -13.05
C LEU A 94 19.95 3.57 -14.01
N GLY A 95 19.58 3.73 -15.28
CA GLY A 95 20.38 4.44 -16.29
C GLY A 95 20.37 5.96 -16.15
N PHE A 96 19.56 6.54 -15.26
CA PHE A 96 19.49 7.98 -15.08
C PHE A 96 20.77 8.54 -14.47
N ASP A 97 21.26 9.62 -15.07
CA ASP A 97 22.30 10.46 -14.48
C ASP A 97 21.75 11.31 -13.32
N LYS A 98 22.62 12.08 -12.66
CA LYS A 98 22.22 12.89 -11.50
C LYS A 98 21.14 13.92 -11.82
N PRO A 99 21.22 14.70 -12.93
CA PRO A 99 20.15 15.60 -13.34
C PRO A 99 18.80 14.91 -13.57
N ALA A 100 18.76 13.82 -14.35
CA ALA A 100 17.52 13.11 -14.65
C ALA A 100 16.90 12.52 -13.37
N LEU A 101 17.73 11.93 -12.49
CA LEU A 101 17.27 11.41 -11.21
C LEU A 101 16.74 12.52 -10.27
N THR A 102 17.37 13.69 -10.31
CA THR A 102 16.90 14.85 -9.54
C THR A 102 15.55 15.35 -10.05
N ASP A 103 15.34 15.38 -11.37
CA ASP A 103 14.07 15.79 -11.95
C ASP A 103 12.94 14.80 -11.63
N LEU A 104 13.22 13.48 -11.74
CA LEU A 104 12.30 12.42 -11.31
C LEU A 104 11.81 12.64 -9.87
N ARG A 105 12.73 12.90 -8.95
CA ARG A 105 12.44 13.15 -7.52
C ARG A 105 11.73 14.46 -7.23
N ARG A 106 11.92 15.47 -8.09
CA ARG A 106 11.30 16.79 -7.91
C ARG A 106 9.87 16.82 -8.42
N ARG A 107 9.57 16.09 -9.48
CA ARG A 107 8.31 16.25 -10.23
C ARG A 107 7.40 15.04 -10.20
N ARG A 108 7.96 13.83 -10.13
CA ARG A 108 7.21 12.59 -10.44
C ARG A 108 7.01 11.70 -9.23
N VAL A 109 7.98 11.67 -8.31
CA VAL A 109 7.96 10.79 -7.13
C VAL A 109 8.00 11.62 -5.85
N ALA A 110 7.11 11.34 -4.91
CA ALA A 110 7.19 11.87 -3.55
C ALA A 110 7.23 10.73 -2.53
N MET A 111 7.84 10.99 -1.36
CA MET A 111 7.99 10.01 -0.29
C MET A 111 7.42 10.54 1.03
N VAL A 112 6.62 9.70 1.69
CA VAL A 112 6.12 9.88 3.05
C VAL A 112 6.83 8.85 3.94
N PHE A 113 7.52 9.34 4.96
CA PHE A 113 8.35 8.52 5.85
C PHE A 113 7.58 8.08 7.11
N GLN A 114 8.02 6.99 7.73
CA GLN A 114 7.47 6.45 8.97
C GLN A 114 7.50 7.45 10.13
N ARG A 115 8.60 8.18 10.28
CA ARG A 115 8.67 9.37 11.13
C ARG A 115 8.42 10.57 10.25
N PHE A 116 7.51 11.46 10.65
CA PHE A 116 6.97 12.60 9.89
C PHE A 116 7.98 13.38 9.03
N ALA A 117 9.26 13.39 9.43
CA ALA A 117 10.38 13.97 8.72
C ALA A 117 10.13 15.44 8.34
N LEU A 118 9.35 16.13 9.17
CA LEU A 118 9.11 17.56 9.04
C LEU A 118 10.35 18.32 9.51
N PHE A 119 10.62 19.45 8.88
CA PHE A 119 11.69 20.34 9.31
C PHE A 119 11.23 21.07 10.58
N PRO A 120 11.88 20.85 11.74
CA PRO A 120 11.40 21.40 13.02
C PRO A 120 11.56 22.92 13.11
N HIS A 121 12.48 23.49 12.33
CA HIS A 121 12.76 24.92 12.25
C HIS A 121 11.95 25.64 11.17
N ARG A 122 10.94 24.98 10.59
CA ARG A 122 10.04 25.53 9.58
C ARG A 122 8.60 25.40 10.06
N THR A 123 7.78 26.38 9.72
CA THR A 123 6.34 26.34 9.99
C THR A 123 5.63 25.26 9.16
N VAL A 124 4.36 24.99 9.46
CA VAL A 124 3.49 24.11 8.67
C VAL A 124 3.47 24.52 7.19
N ALA A 125 3.20 25.80 6.92
CA ALA A 125 3.14 26.31 5.55
C ALA A 125 4.49 26.17 4.82
N GLU A 126 5.60 26.42 5.50
CA GLU A 126 6.95 26.28 4.93
C GLU A 126 7.33 24.82 4.68
N ASN A 127 6.89 23.90 5.53
CA ASN A 127 7.06 22.47 5.30
C ASN A 127 6.33 22.03 4.02
N ILE A 128 5.07 22.42 3.86
CA ILE A 128 4.26 22.08 2.68
C ILE A 128 4.85 22.72 1.41
N ALA A 129 5.27 23.98 1.49
CA ALA A 129 5.86 24.71 0.37
C ALA A 129 7.29 24.29 0.00
N TYR A 130 7.95 23.42 0.79
CA TYR A 130 9.36 23.11 0.61
C TYR A 130 9.66 22.50 -0.76
N GLY A 131 8.92 21.46 -1.17
CA GLY A 131 9.16 20.81 -2.47
C GLY A 131 8.98 21.75 -3.66
N LEU A 132 7.98 22.63 -3.59
CA LEU A 132 7.73 23.67 -4.59
C LEU A 132 8.87 24.69 -4.69
N SER A 133 9.54 24.99 -3.57
CA SER A 133 10.74 25.85 -3.58
C SER A 133 11.90 25.22 -4.33
N ILE A 134 12.06 23.89 -4.22
CA ILE A 134 13.07 23.13 -4.93
C ILE A 134 12.75 23.00 -6.43
N GLN A 135 11.46 23.02 -6.80
CA GLN A 135 11.00 23.12 -8.18
C GLN A 135 11.17 24.53 -8.79
N GLY A 136 11.51 25.55 -7.98
CA GLY A 136 11.75 26.91 -8.45
C GLY A 136 10.50 27.78 -8.56
N LEU A 137 9.37 27.41 -7.95
CA LEU A 137 8.15 28.22 -7.99
C LEU A 137 8.30 29.55 -7.24
N SER A 138 7.55 30.55 -7.69
CA SER A 138 7.50 31.88 -7.07
C SER A 138 7.04 31.80 -5.60
N ARG A 139 7.39 32.79 -4.76
CA ARG A 139 6.92 32.83 -3.37
C ARG A 139 5.38 32.87 -3.28
N ALA A 140 4.73 33.61 -4.18
CA ALA A 140 3.28 33.73 -4.21
C ALA A 140 2.60 32.39 -4.52
N SER A 141 3.01 31.72 -5.61
CA SER A 141 2.45 30.42 -6.02
C SER A 141 2.65 29.34 -4.95
N ARG A 142 3.81 29.36 -4.27
CA ARG A 142 4.09 28.45 -3.15
C ARG A 142 3.15 28.67 -1.97
N ALA A 143 2.93 29.93 -1.60
CA ALA A 143 2.06 30.29 -0.49
C ALA A 143 0.60 29.92 -0.78
N GLU A 144 0.12 30.17 -2.01
CA GLU A 144 -1.21 29.81 -2.47
C GLU A 144 -1.43 28.28 -2.42
N THR A 145 -0.50 27.52 -3.00
CA THR A 145 -0.56 26.05 -3.00
C THR A 145 -0.56 25.50 -1.57
N ALA A 146 0.32 26.02 -0.70
CA ALA A 146 0.39 25.60 0.69
C ALA A 146 -0.91 25.91 1.44
N ALA A 147 -1.51 27.09 1.24
CA ALA A 147 -2.79 27.45 1.85
C ALA A 147 -3.94 26.52 1.41
N GLY A 148 -4.01 26.19 0.12
CA GLY A 148 -4.99 25.23 -0.41
C GLY A 148 -4.86 23.84 0.24
N TRP A 149 -3.62 23.36 0.39
CA TRP A 149 -3.37 22.09 1.07
C TRP A 149 -3.70 22.10 2.55
N ILE A 150 -3.35 23.17 3.27
CA ILE A 150 -3.67 23.33 4.70
C ILE A 150 -5.18 23.21 4.95
N LYS A 151 -5.98 23.87 4.12
CA LYS A 151 -7.44 23.78 4.17
C LYS A 151 -7.91 22.34 3.89
N ARG A 152 -7.37 21.71 2.85
CA ARG A 152 -7.77 20.35 2.44
C ARG A 152 -7.48 19.29 3.50
N ILE A 153 -6.41 19.45 4.28
CA ILE A 153 -6.10 18.54 5.40
C ILE A 153 -6.77 18.93 6.73
N GLY A 154 -7.59 19.99 6.73
CA GLY A 154 -8.34 20.46 7.90
C GLY A 154 -7.48 21.11 8.98
N LEU A 155 -6.40 21.82 8.58
CA LEU A 155 -5.49 22.50 9.50
C LEU A 155 -5.56 24.04 9.37
N ASP A 156 -6.72 24.59 9.01
CA ASP A 156 -6.95 26.03 9.00
C ASP A 156 -6.58 26.66 10.35
N GLY A 157 -5.83 27.76 10.33
CA GLY A 157 -5.30 28.42 11.54
C GLY A 157 -3.95 27.90 12.05
N PHE A 158 -3.46 26.75 11.55
CA PHE A 158 -2.19 26.16 12.00
C PHE A 158 -0.98 26.52 11.10
N ALA A 159 -1.19 27.30 10.04
CA ALA A 159 -0.18 27.59 9.02
C ALA A 159 1.16 28.12 9.56
N GLY A 160 1.11 28.97 10.60
CA GLY A 160 2.27 29.61 11.22
C GLY A 160 2.89 28.82 12.37
N LEU A 161 2.33 27.67 12.76
CA LEU A 161 2.87 26.86 13.85
C LEU A 161 4.03 25.97 13.39
N TYR A 162 4.88 25.57 14.33
CA TYR A 162 5.98 24.64 14.12
C TYR A 162 5.56 23.20 14.44
N PRO A 163 6.23 22.16 13.87
CA PRO A 163 5.88 20.76 14.10
C PRO A 163 5.79 20.35 15.57
N SER A 164 6.62 20.93 16.44
CA SER A 164 6.61 20.65 17.89
C SER A 164 5.32 21.07 18.60
N GLN A 165 4.50 21.91 17.97
CA GLN A 165 3.22 22.41 18.48
C GLN A 165 2.02 21.60 17.96
N LEU A 166 2.26 20.53 17.21
CA LEU A 166 1.23 19.72 16.55
C LEU A 166 1.18 18.31 17.14
N SER A 167 -0.02 17.71 17.17
CA SER A 167 -0.16 16.28 17.47
C SER A 167 0.47 15.41 16.37
N GLY A 168 0.74 14.13 16.66
CA GLY A 168 1.32 13.21 15.67
C GLY A 168 0.46 13.07 14.41
N GLY A 169 -0.87 13.00 14.56
CA GLY A 169 -1.80 12.98 13.43
C GLY A 169 -1.71 14.23 12.56
N MET A 170 -1.63 15.41 13.19
CA MET A 170 -1.47 16.67 12.47
C MET A 170 -0.12 16.72 11.73
N GLN A 171 0.97 16.27 12.36
CA GLN A 171 2.28 16.18 11.70
C GLN A 171 2.25 15.24 10.48
N GLN A 172 1.53 14.10 10.57
CA GLN A 172 1.36 13.20 9.44
C GLN A 172 0.58 13.85 8.30
N ARG A 173 -0.51 14.57 8.59
CA ARG A 173 -1.28 15.32 7.59
C ARG A 173 -0.41 16.36 6.88
N VAL A 174 0.45 17.07 7.61
CA VAL A 174 1.41 18.02 7.03
C VAL A 174 2.44 17.30 6.16
N GLY A 175 2.94 16.13 6.59
CA GLY A 175 3.86 15.31 5.80
C GLY A 175 3.25 14.83 4.48
N LEU A 176 1.99 14.39 4.53
CA LEU A 176 1.22 13.98 3.35
C LEU A 176 0.95 15.17 2.41
N ALA A 177 0.50 16.31 2.95
CA ALA A 177 0.30 17.53 2.18
C ALA A 177 1.58 18.02 1.51
N ARG A 178 2.73 17.98 2.22
CA ARG A 178 4.03 18.32 1.65
C ARG A 178 4.39 17.42 0.45
N ALA A 179 4.12 16.12 0.56
CA ALA A 179 4.40 15.17 -0.51
C ALA A 179 3.48 15.41 -1.72
N LEU A 180 2.20 15.70 -1.48
CA LEU A 180 1.21 15.91 -2.55
C LEU A 180 1.26 17.32 -3.16
N ALA A 181 1.81 18.31 -2.45
CA ALA A 181 1.93 19.68 -2.93
C ALA A 181 2.75 19.80 -4.21
N THR A 182 3.75 18.93 -4.42
CA THR A 182 4.54 18.88 -5.65
C THR A 182 3.84 18.19 -6.83
N GLU A 183 2.57 17.82 -6.65
CA GLU A 183 1.73 17.09 -7.62
C GLU A 183 2.37 15.81 -8.21
N PRO A 184 2.99 14.96 -7.38
CA PRO A 184 3.69 13.78 -7.87
C PRO A 184 2.74 12.82 -8.60
N GLU A 185 3.27 12.00 -9.49
CA GLU A 185 2.55 10.91 -10.14
C GLU A 185 2.54 9.64 -9.26
N ILE A 186 3.62 9.45 -8.50
CA ILE A 186 3.88 8.31 -7.63
C ILE A 186 4.09 8.80 -6.19
N LEU A 187 3.32 8.24 -5.26
CA LEU A 187 3.47 8.47 -3.82
C LEU A 187 3.98 7.18 -3.16
N LEU A 188 5.16 7.28 -2.54
CA LEU A 188 5.80 6.19 -1.80
C LEU A 188 5.56 6.41 -0.30
N MET A 189 4.94 5.46 0.39
CA MET A 189 4.61 5.58 1.80
C MET A 189 5.25 4.44 2.59
N ASP A 190 6.19 4.75 3.48
CA ASP A 190 6.91 3.75 4.31
C ASP A 190 6.35 3.76 5.74
N GLU A 191 5.43 2.82 6.04
CA GLU A 191 4.73 2.70 7.33
C GLU A 191 4.15 4.03 7.85
N PRO A 192 3.34 4.73 7.03
CA PRO A 192 2.93 6.12 7.32
C PRO A 192 2.04 6.24 8.56
N PHE A 193 1.41 5.17 9.03
CA PHE A 193 0.45 5.22 10.14
C PHE A 193 0.93 4.50 11.41
N SER A 194 2.12 3.89 11.39
CA SER A 194 2.58 3.03 12.48
C SER A 194 2.78 3.77 13.81
N ALA A 195 3.00 5.09 13.76
CA ALA A 195 3.20 5.93 14.94
C ALA A 195 1.91 6.56 15.48
N LEU A 196 0.75 6.24 14.89
CA LEU A 196 -0.54 6.86 15.22
C LEU A 196 -1.41 5.92 16.06
N ASP A 197 -2.19 6.51 16.96
CA ASP A 197 -3.23 5.80 17.68
C ASP A 197 -4.34 5.28 16.72
N PRO A 198 -5.13 4.28 17.14
CA PRO A 198 -6.11 3.64 16.26
C PRO A 198 -7.17 4.58 15.68
N LEU A 199 -7.59 5.61 16.42
CA LEU A 199 -8.62 6.54 15.96
C LEU A 199 -8.08 7.43 14.84
N ILE A 200 -6.92 8.06 15.10
CA ILE A 200 -6.26 8.93 14.13
C ILE A 200 -5.82 8.16 12.90
N ARG A 201 -5.42 6.90 13.05
CA ARG A 201 -5.12 6.00 11.92
C ARG A 201 -6.33 5.82 10.99
N GLY A 202 -7.53 5.64 11.54
CA GLY A 202 -8.77 5.57 10.77
C GLY A 202 -9.01 6.85 9.95
N ASP A 203 -8.94 8.00 10.61
CA ASP A 203 -9.12 9.30 9.94
C ASP A 203 -8.10 9.53 8.81
N MET A 204 -6.84 9.16 9.05
CA MET A 204 -5.76 9.28 8.08
C MET A 204 -5.95 8.36 6.87
N ARG A 205 -6.44 7.15 7.11
CA ARG A 205 -6.79 6.20 6.05
C ARG A 205 -7.88 6.74 5.16
N ASP A 206 -8.96 7.25 5.76
CA ASP A 206 -10.12 7.74 5.01
C ASP A 206 -9.74 8.97 4.18
N MET A 207 -8.91 9.85 4.74
CA MET A 207 -8.29 10.96 4.02
C MET A 207 -7.45 10.49 2.84
N LEU A 208 -6.59 9.47 3.03
CA LEU A 208 -5.76 8.92 1.95
C LEU A 208 -6.63 8.37 0.81
N LEU A 209 -7.67 7.61 1.14
CA LEU A 209 -8.57 7.02 0.16
C LEU A 209 -9.40 8.08 -0.58
N GLN A 210 -9.80 9.14 0.11
CA GLN A 210 -10.46 10.27 -0.53
C GLN A 210 -9.50 10.98 -1.51
N LEU A 211 -8.27 11.29 -1.06
CA LEU A 211 -7.26 11.94 -1.90
C LEU A 211 -6.87 11.08 -3.10
N GLN A 212 -6.77 9.76 -2.94
CA GLN A 212 -6.47 8.85 -4.03
C GLN A 212 -7.61 8.83 -5.06
N ARG A 213 -8.87 8.80 -4.63
CA ARG A 213 -10.04 8.89 -5.53
C ARG A 213 -10.08 10.20 -6.30
N GLU A 214 -9.74 11.31 -5.66
CA GLU A 214 -9.77 12.64 -6.27
C GLU A 214 -8.58 12.89 -7.22
N LEU A 215 -7.38 12.39 -6.87
CA LEU A 215 -6.14 12.72 -7.59
C LEU A 215 -5.63 11.61 -8.50
N ASN A 216 -6.16 10.39 -8.38
CA ASN A 216 -5.80 9.20 -9.15
C ASN A 216 -4.28 8.95 -9.22
N LYS A 217 -3.58 9.16 -8.09
CA LYS A 217 -2.13 8.96 -7.99
C LYS A 217 -1.81 7.49 -7.79
N THR A 218 -0.63 7.07 -8.26
CA THR A 218 -0.12 5.71 -8.01
C THR A 218 0.51 5.68 -6.63
N ILE A 219 0.04 4.83 -5.73
CA ILE A 219 0.53 4.79 -4.35
C ILE A 219 1.18 3.43 -4.08
N VAL A 220 2.44 3.46 -3.64
CA VAL A 220 3.12 2.28 -3.09
C VAL A 220 3.12 2.41 -1.58
N PHE A 221 2.32 1.59 -0.93
CA PHE A 221 2.03 1.70 0.50
C PHE A 221 2.68 0.54 1.26
N ILE A 222 3.59 0.82 2.18
CA ILE A 222 4.19 -0.21 3.03
C ILE A 222 3.49 -0.21 4.38
N THR A 223 3.14 -1.41 4.84
CA THR A 223 2.70 -1.63 6.22
C THR A 223 3.11 -3.02 6.69
N HIS A 224 3.07 -3.24 8.00
CA HIS A 224 3.13 -4.57 8.61
C HIS A 224 1.76 -5.02 9.13
N ASP A 225 0.76 -4.13 9.10
CA ASP A 225 -0.60 -4.36 9.55
C ASP A 225 -1.47 -4.86 8.37
N LEU A 226 -2.05 -6.05 8.52
CA LEU A 226 -2.87 -6.64 7.47
C LEU A 226 -4.24 -5.94 7.36
N ASP A 227 -4.83 -5.47 8.46
CA ASP A 227 -6.09 -4.72 8.41
C ASP A 227 -5.92 -3.41 7.64
N GLU A 228 -4.79 -2.72 7.82
CA GLU A 228 -4.44 -1.55 7.00
C GLU A 228 -4.30 -1.93 5.53
N ALA A 229 -3.54 -3.00 5.23
CA ALA A 229 -3.29 -3.45 3.86
C ALA A 229 -4.58 -3.77 3.12
N LEU A 230 -5.50 -4.46 3.78
CA LEU A 230 -6.80 -4.84 3.25
C LEU A 230 -7.74 -3.65 3.09
N ALA A 231 -7.68 -2.67 3.99
CA ALA A 231 -8.55 -1.50 3.95
C ALA A 231 -8.19 -0.50 2.85
N VAL A 232 -6.90 -0.40 2.46
CA VAL A 232 -6.45 0.57 1.43
C VAL A 232 -6.03 -0.05 0.11
N GLY A 233 -5.57 -1.30 0.12
CA GLY A 233 -4.89 -1.89 -1.01
C GLY A 233 -5.85 -2.33 -2.11
N SER A 234 -5.58 -1.92 -3.34
CA SER A 234 -6.18 -2.54 -4.53
C SER A 234 -5.47 -3.86 -4.88
N ARG A 235 -4.17 -3.94 -4.59
CA ARG A 235 -3.34 -5.13 -4.70
C ARG A 235 -2.40 -5.18 -3.51
N ILE A 236 -2.11 -6.39 -3.03
CA ILE A 236 -1.23 -6.64 -1.89
C ILE A 236 -0.11 -7.55 -2.35
N THR A 237 1.12 -7.26 -1.94
CA THR A 237 2.30 -8.10 -2.11
C THR A 237 2.90 -8.42 -0.74
N ILE A 238 2.98 -9.69 -0.40
CA ILE A 238 3.55 -10.18 0.87
C ILE A 238 5.03 -10.50 0.63
N LEU A 239 5.91 -9.82 1.37
CA LEU A 239 7.35 -10.12 1.40
C LEU A 239 7.73 -10.86 2.67
N ARG A 240 8.57 -11.87 2.49
CA ARG A 240 9.24 -12.60 3.57
C ARG A 240 10.70 -12.83 3.20
N GLN A 241 11.61 -12.51 4.12
CA GLN A 241 13.05 -12.73 3.95
C GLN A 241 13.64 -12.20 2.63
N GLY A 242 13.10 -11.10 2.10
CA GLY A 242 13.58 -10.48 0.87
C GLY A 242 13.01 -11.08 -0.42
N ALA A 243 12.07 -12.02 -0.35
CA ALA A 243 11.37 -12.58 -1.51
C ALA A 243 9.86 -12.31 -1.43
N ILE A 244 9.19 -12.28 -2.60
CA ILE A 244 7.73 -12.24 -2.68
C ILE A 244 7.19 -13.64 -2.41
N GLU A 245 6.23 -13.76 -1.49
CA GLU A 245 5.51 -15.01 -1.26
C GLU A 245 4.19 -15.07 -2.04
N GLN A 246 3.48 -13.94 -2.11
CA GLN A 246 2.21 -13.86 -2.81
C GLN A 246 1.91 -12.42 -3.21
N THR A 247 1.35 -12.25 -4.41
CA THR A 247 0.77 -10.99 -4.88
C THR A 247 -0.64 -11.25 -5.38
N GLY A 248 -1.62 -10.46 -4.93
CA GLY A 248 -3.03 -10.66 -5.31
C GLY A 248 -3.94 -9.52 -4.90
N ALA A 249 -5.22 -9.64 -5.23
CA ALA A 249 -6.26 -8.79 -4.67
C ALA A 249 -6.47 -9.11 -3.17
N PRO A 250 -6.95 -8.18 -2.34
CA PRO A 250 -7.23 -8.42 -0.92
C PRO A 250 -8.03 -9.70 -0.65
N GLU A 251 -9.06 -9.97 -1.47
CA GLU A 251 -9.90 -11.15 -1.32
C GLU A 251 -9.10 -12.45 -1.57
N ASP A 252 -8.20 -12.43 -2.56
CA ASP A 252 -7.36 -13.58 -2.92
C ASP A 252 -6.37 -13.93 -1.82
N ILE A 253 -5.78 -12.91 -1.17
CA ILE A 253 -4.84 -13.11 -0.06
C ILE A 253 -5.52 -13.85 1.10
N VAL A 254 -6.81 -13.56 1.35
CA VAL A 254 -7.56 -14.12 2.48
C VAL A 254 -8.24 -15.45 2.15
N LEU A 255 -8.78 -15.59 0.94
CA LEU A 255 -9.52 -16.78 0.50
C LEU A 255 -8.61 -17.88 -0.06
N ARG A 256 -7.46 -17.49 -0.63
CA ARG A 256 -6.53 -18.39 -1.34
C ARG A 256 -5.09 -18.08 -0.93
N PRO A 257 -4.71 -18.24 0.34
CA PRO A 257 -3.34 -18.05 0.78
C PRO A 257 -2.41 -19.03 0.05
N ALA A 258 -1.29 -18.54 -0.46
CA ALA A 258 -0.36 -19.34 -1.27
C ALA A 258 0.41 -20.40 -0.47
N ASN A 259 0.55 -20.21 0.85
CA ASN A 259 1.27 -21.11 1.75
C ASN A 259 0.79 -20.93 3.21
N ASP A 260 1.27 -21.79 4.11
CA ASP A 260 0.90 -21.80 5.53
C ASP A 260 1.25 -20.51 6.26
N HIS A 261 2.33 -19.84 5.86
CA HIS A 261 2.71 -18.55 6.42
C HIS A 261 1.66 -17.49 6.09
N VAL A 262 1.27 -17.33 4.82
CA VAL A 262 0.19 -16.41 4.42
C VAL A 262 -1.15 -16.78 5.07
N ALA A 263 -1.45 -18.08 5.18
CA ALA A 263 -2.65 -18.56 5.87
C ALA A 263 -2.65 -18.19 7.37
N ALA A 264 -1.49 -18.23 8.02
CA ALA A 264 -1.33 -17.78 9.40
C ALA A 264 -1.52 -16.26 9.54
N PHE A 265 -1.01 -15.45 8.60
CA PHE A 265 -1.21 -14.00 8.59
C PHE A 265 -2.67 -13.59 8.46
N THR A 266 -3.44 -14.30 7.64
CA THR A 266 -4.84 -13.96 7.33
C THR A 266 -5.86 -14.59 8.28
N ARG A 267 -5.41 -15.33 9.30
CA ARG A 267 -6.26 -16.13 10.18
C ARG A 267 -7.23 -15.29 11.02
N ASP A 268 -6.77 -14.14 11.51
CA ASP A 268 -7.49 -13.33 12.50
C ASP A 268 -8.23 -12.15 11.88
N ILE A 269 -8.27 -12.10 10.55
CA ILE A 269 -9.00 -11.08 9.80
C ILE A 269 -10.51 -11.30 9.92
N ASN A 270 -11.23 -10.20 10.14
CA ASN A 270 -12.68 -10.20 10.08
C ASN A 270 -13.14 -10.29 8.61
N ARG A 271 -13.30 -11.53 8.14
CA ARG A 271 -13.78 -11.87 6.80
C ARG A 271 -15.20 -11.34 6.52
N GLY A 272 -16.03 -11.22 7.56
CA GLY A 272 -17.39 -10.71 7.48
C GLY A 272 -17.45 -9.27 6.99
N ARG A 273 -16.55 -8.42 7.48
CA ARG A 273 -16.42 -7.01 7.09
C ARG A 273 -15.69 -6.80 5.79
N LEU A 274 -14.69 -7.63 5.54
CA LEU A 274 -13.79 -7.45 4.41
C LEU A 274 -14.43 -7.91 3.11
N LEU A 275 -14.98 -9.12 3.11
CA LEU A 275 -15.39 -9.77 1.88
C LEU A 275 -16.79 -9.32 1.48
N LYS A 276 -16.97 -9.16 0.17
CA LYS A 276 -18.26 -8.89 -0.45
C LYS A 276 -18.93 -10.20 -0.83
N VAL A 277 -20.26 -10.20 -0.93
CA VAL A 277 -21.02 -11.38 -1.39
C VAL A 277 -20.55 -11.90 -2.75
N THR A 278 -20.10 -11.02 -3.64
CA THR A 278 -19.52 -11.37 -4.94
C THR A 278 -18.29 -12.27 -4.85
N ALA A 279 -17.53 -12.21 -3.75
CA ALA A 279 -16.32 -13.01 -3.59
C ALA A 279 -16.61 -14.51 -3.38
N ILE A 280 -17.83 -14.87 -2.97
CA ILE A 280 -18.21 -16.26 -2.62
C ILE A 280 -19.50 -16.73 -3.30
N MET A 281 -20.13 -15.90 -4.12
CA MET A 281 -21.38 -16.24 -4.79
C MET A 281 -21.20 -17.38 -5.79
N ALA A 282 -22.24 -18.18 -5.96
CA ALA A 282 -22.36 -19.08 -7.09
C ALA A 282 -22.87 -18.29 -8.31
N PRO A 283 -22.16 -18.27 -9.44
CA PRO A 283 -22.58 -17.52 -10.62
C PRO A 283 -23.84 -18.14 -11.25
N GLY A 284 -24.71 -17.29 -11.81
CA GLY A 284 -25.89 -17.72 -12.56
C GLY A 284 -27.18 -16.99 -12.16
N ALA A 285 -28.07 -16.75 -13.12
CA ALA A 285 -29.29 -15.96 -12.94
C ALA A 285 -30.42 -16.67 -12.17
N ASN A 286 -30.26 -17.94 -11.81
CA ASN A 286 -31.32 -18.80 -11.26
C ASN A 286 -31.25 -18.93 -9.73
N GLY A 287 -31.10 -17.82 -9.01
CA GLY A 287 -31.19 -17.81 -7.55
C GLY A 287 -32.63 -17.58 -7.06
N GLU A 288 -32.99 -18.14 -5.91
CA GLU A 288 -34.22 -17.80 -5.19
C GLU A 288 -33.89 -16.94 -3.96
N GLY A 289 -34.89 -16.20 -3.45
CA GLY A 289 -34.76 -15.38 -2.24
C GLY A 289 -34.58 -13.87 -2.48
N PRO A 290 -34.33 -13.11 -1.39
CA PRO A 290 -34.19 -11.65 -1.45
C PRO A 290 -32.98 -11.24 -2.30
N GLY A 291 -33.08 -10.07 -2.93
CA GLY A 291 -31.96 -9.46 -3.66
C GLY A 291 -30.96 -8.84 -2.69
N ILE A 292 -29.69 -9.22 -2.80
CA ILE A 292 -28.56 -8.69 -2.04
C ILE A 292 -27.63 -8.01 -3.02
N ALA A 293 -27.29 -6.74 -2.77
CA ALA A 293 -26.39 -6.01 -3.65
C ALA A 293 -25.01 -6.67 -3.70
N ALA A 294 -24.41 -6.74 -4.88
CA ALA A 294 -23.12 -7.38 -5.17
C ALA A 294 -21.95 -6.92 -4.29
N ASP A 295 -22.00 -5.68 -3.80
CA ASP A 295 -21.00 -5.04 -2.97
C ASP A 295 -21.29 -5.12 -1.46
N THR A 296 -22.39 -5.78 -1.06
CA THR A 296 -22.75 -5.99 0.36
C THR A 296 -21.69 -6.83 1.06
N ALA A 297 -21.28 -6.41 2.25
CA ALA A 297 -20.37 -7.18 3.10
C ALA A 297 -21.01 -8.50 3.54
N LEU A 298 -20.19 -9.53 3.77
CA LEU A 298 -20.69 -10.84 4.19
C LEU A 298 -21.47 -10.78 5.52
N GLU A 299 -21.06 -9.96 6.48
CA GLU A 299 -21.77 -9.83 7.76
C GLU A 299 -23.17 -9.24 7.59
N ASP A 300 -23.31 -8.22 6.75
CA ASP A 300 -24.60 -7.58 6.46
C ASP A 300 -25.50 -8.51 5.66
N ALA A 301 -24.94 -9.24 4.70
CA ALA A 301 -25.67 -10.24 3.92
C ALA A 301 -26.17 -11.40 4.81
N ALA A 302 -25.33 -11.88 5.75
CA ALA A 302 -25.73 -12.88 6.73
C ALA A 302 -26.89 -12.38 7.60
N HIS A 303 -26.79 -11.14 8.08
CA HIS A 303 -27.83 -10.51 8.88
C HIS A 303 -29.14 -10.38 8.10
N ALA A 304 -29.10 -9.88 6.87
CA ALA A 304 -30.27 -9.70 6.02
C ALA A 304 -30.98 -11.03 5.72
N LEU A 305 -30.22 -12.08 5.42
CA LEU A 305 -30.76 -13.41 5.17
C LEU A 305 -31.38 -14.04 6.42
N ALA A 306 -30.70 -13.95 7.55
CA ALA A 306 -31.18 -14.47 8.82
C ALA A 306 -32.46 -13.75 9.30
N ALA A 307 -32.48 -12.41 9.24
CA ALA A 307 -33.64 -11.60 9.62
C ALA A 307 -34.86 -11.86 8.72
N GLY A 308 -34.62 -12.14 7.43
CA GLY A 308 -35.66 -12.50 6.47
C GLY A 308 -36.09 -13.97 6.51
N GLY A 309 -35.49 -14.81 7.36
CA GLY A 309 -35.75 -16.25 7.40
C GLY A 309 -35.36 -16.99 6.11
N ALA A 310 -34.47 -16.42 5.31
CA ALA A 310 -34.06 -16.95 4.01
C ALA A 310 -32.70 -17.65 4.11
N GLY A 311 -32.62 -18.91 3.69
CA GLY A 311 -31.35 -19.65 3.62
C GLY A 311 -30.47 -19.27 2.42
N GLN A 312 -31.03 -18.54 1.45
CA GLN A 312 -30.39 -18.14 0.20
C GLN A 312 -30.90 -16.77 -0.24
N GLY A 313 -30.04 -16.01 -0.92
CA GLY A 313 -30.41 -14.76 -1.60
C GLY A 313 -29.82 -14.68 -3.01
N ARG A 314 -30.43 -13.86 -3.84
CA ARG A 314 -29.95 -13.51 -5.18
C ARG A 314 -28.94 -12.38 -5.07
N VAL A 315 -27.77 -12.54 -5.66
CA VAL A 315 -26.79 -11.45 -5.75
C VAL A 315 -27.12 -10.61 -6.97
N VAL A 316 -27.40 -9.34 -6.75
CA VAL A 316 -27.85 -8.41 -7.81
C VAL A 316 -26.84 -7.28 -8.04
N ASP A 317 -26.74 -6.81 -9.26
CA ASP A 317 -25.97 -5.62 -9.60
C ASP A 317 -26.75 -4.32 -9.30
N GLY A 318 -26.17 -3.17 -9.64
CA GLY A 318 -26.81 -1.86 -9.46
C GLY A 318 -28.04 -1.62 -10.36
N ALA A 319 -28.24 -2.42 -11.40
CA ALA A 319 -29.42 -2.39 -12.27
C ALA A 319 -30.52 -3.36 -11.79
N GLY A 320 -30.23 -4.18 -10.78
CA GLY A 320 -31.13 -5.21 -10.25
C GLY A 320 -31.07 -6.54 -11.01
N GLU A 321 -30.12 -6.70 -11.93
CA GLU A 321 -29.92 -7.96 -12.65
C GLU A 321 -29.24 -8.99 -11.74
N THR A 322 -29.70 -10.24 -11.81
CA THR A 322 -29.16 -11.31 -10.97
C THR A 322 -27.83 -11.84 -11.55
N LEU A 323 -26.75 -11.59 -10.84
CA LEU A 323 -25.40 -12.07 -11.16
C LEU A 323 -25.19 -13.51 -10.69
N GLY A 324 -25.83 -13.88 -9.59
CA GLY A 324 -25.57 -15.12 -8.89
C GLY A 324 -26.50 -15.36 -7.71
N SER A 325 -26.15 -16.32 -6.88
CA SER A 325 -26.79 -16.54 -5.60
C SER A 325 -25.79 -16.84 -4.49
N VAL A 326 -26.16 -16.54 -3.26
CA VAL A 326 -25.35 -16.80 -2.08
C VAL A 326 -26.21 -17.46 -1.00
N ARG A 327 -25.66 -18.46 -0.31
CA ARG A 327 -26.34 -19.19 0.75
C ARG A 327 -25.80 -18.75 2.11
N LEU A 328 -26.68 -18.71 3.12
CA LEU A 328 -26.33 -18.30 4.47
C LEU A 328 -25.29 -19.24 5.11
N ASP A 329 -25.43 -20.55 4.93
CA ASP A 329 -24.48 -21.56 5.41
C ASP A 329 -23.07 -21.29 4.87
N ARG A 330 -22.95 -20.99 3.57
CA ARG A 330 -21.70 -20.65 2.92
C ARG A 330 -21.10 -19.35 3.44
N ILE A 331 -21.92 -18.33 3.71
CA ILE A 331 -21.45 -17.09 4.33
C ILE A 331 -20.87 -17.39 5.71
N LEU A 332 -21.59 -18.15 6.55
CA LEU A 332 -21.16 -18.49 7.91
C LEU A 332 -19.87 -19.32 7.90
N GLU A 333 -19.73 -20.28 6.99
CA GLU A 333 -18.47 -21.04 6.79
C GLU A 333 -17.28 -20.13 6.49
N VAL A 334 -17.48 -19.11 5.65
CA VAL A 334 -16.40 -18.19 5.24
C VAL A 334 -16.07 -17.19 6.33
N ILE A 335 -17.08 -16.72 7.08
CA ILE A 335 -16.88 -15.82 8.23
C ILE A 335 -16.21 -16.55 9.38
N ALA A 336 -16.51 -17.84 9.57
CA ALA A 336 -15.92 -18.65 10.61
C ALA A 336 -14.39 -18.67 10.49
N ARG A 337 -13.72 -18.53 11.64
CA ARG A 337 -12.25 -18.56 11.72
C ARG A 337 -11.76 -19.91 11.18
N PRO A 338 -10.83 -19.94 10.21
CA PRO A 338 -10.29 -21.19 9.70
C PRO A 338 -9.69 -22.03 10.83
N ALA A 339 -9.94 -23.34 10.80
CA ALA A 339 -9.29 -24.26 11.74
C ALA A 339 -7.76 -24.13 11.63
N ALA A 340 -7.06 -24.22 12.76
CA ALA A 340 -5.60 -24.21 12.74
C ALA A 340 -5.10 -25.41 11.92
N ALA A 341 -4.24 -25.15 10.93
CA ALA A 341 -3.46 -26.21 10.31
C ALA A 341 -2.65 -26.92 11.41
N ARG A 342 -2.77 -28.25 11.47
CA ARG A 342 -2.04 -29.10 12.42
C ARG A 342 -0.59 -29.25 11.98
#